data_AF-X0Y105-F1
#
_entry.id   AF-X0Y105-F1
#
_cell.length_a   1.000
_cell.length_b   1.000
_cell.length_c   1.000
_cell.angle_alpha   90.00
_cell.angle_beta   90.00
_cell.angle_gamma   90.00
#
_symmetry.space_group_name_H-M   'P 1'
#
loop_
_entity.id
_entity.type
_entity.pdbx_description
1 polymer ?
#
loop_
_entity_poly.entity_id
_entity_poly.type
_entity_poly.pdbx_seq_one_letter_code
_entity_poly.pdbx_strand_id
1 'polypeptide(L)'
;AQAQAVLPYGSPVEKTEVVMKRLLDGARKVITDCGHPELVTSIVADVGREGSHTGRMRVFLADPDIREQIMSTDEFTQAWRDTVGEIPGLEYLAFASDIGGPGGRGAALSVELSHRDIAVLESASADLAVTVSTYPRVKDVNDGFQPGKQQVDFTVTPEGKSLGLTAREVARQVRNAFYGAEVLRQQRGRDEIKV
;
A
#
# COMPACT_ATOMS: atom_id res chain seq x y z
N ALA A 1 -9.71 1.94 -14.04
CA ALA A 1 -8.25 1.79 -13.87
C ALA A 1 -7.89 1.83 -12.39
N GLN A 2 -6.80 1.17 -11.98
CA GLN A 2 -6.30 1.19 -10.60
C GLN A 2 -4.78 1.26 -10.58
N ALA A 3 -4.24 1.96 -9.58
CA ALA A 3 -2.84 1.90 -9.18
C ALA A 3 -2.73 1.43 -7.73
N GLN A 4 -1.70 0.64 -7.43
CA GLN A 4 -1.33 0.25 -6.07
C GLN A 4 0.13 0.56 -5.84
N ALA A 5 0.44 1.25 -4.74
CA ALA A 5 1.79 1.55 -4.30
C ALA A 5 2.03 0.94 -2.92
N VAL A 6 3.19 0.32 -2.76
CA VAL A 6 3.67 -0.25 -1.50
C VAL A 6 5.05 0.32 -1.24
N LEU A 7 5.17 0.97 -0.10
CA LEU A 7 6.42 1.51 0.43
C LEU A 7 7.09 0.45 1.31
N PRO A 8 8.39 0.64 1.64
CA PRO A 8 9.09 -0.20 2.59
C PRO A 8 8.27 -0.37 3.86
N TYR A 9 8.18 -1.63 4.29
CA TYR A 9 7.31 -2.03 5.36
C TYR A 9 7.57 -1.22 6.64
N GLY A 10 6.52 -0.70 7.27
CA GLY A 10 6.62 0.21 8.42
C GLY A 10 6.80 1.70 8.08
N SER A 11 6.80 2.07 6.79
CA SER A 11 6.81 3.48 6.39
C SER A 11 5.64 4.28 7.02
N PRO A 12 5.89 5.53 7.46
CA PRO A 12 4.84 6.42 7.96
C PRO A 12 3.78 6.70 6.90
N VAL A 13 2.53 6.89 7.34
CA VAL A 13 1.38 7.12 6.44
C VAL A 13 1.57 8.40 5.61
N GLU A 14 2.25 9.39 6.17
CA GLU A 14 2.57 10.67 5.52
C GLU A 14 3.43 10.47 4.28
N LYS A 15 4.35 9.48 4.28
CA LYS A 15 5.14 9.14 3.09
C LYS A 15 4.26 8.52 2.01
N THR A 16 3.34 7.64 2.42
CA THR A 16 2.37 7.03 1.52
C THR A 16 1.44 8.08 0.92
N GLU A 17 1.00 9.07 1.69
CA GLU A 17 0.20 10.20 1.19
C GLU A 17 0.91 10.99 0.08
N VAL A 18 2.22 11.24 0.24
CA VAL A 18 3.02 11.92 -0.80
C VAL A 18 3.04 11.12 -2.10
N VAL A 19 3.23 9.80 -2.02
CA VAL A 19 3.20 8.90 -3.19
C VAL A 19 1.81 8.91 -3.83
N MET A 20 0.76 8.80 -3.03
CA MET A 20 -0.62 8.81 -3.49
C MET A 20 -1.01 10.14 -4.14
N LYS A 21 -0.45 11.26 -3.67
CA LYS A 21 -0.61 12.56 -4.33
C LYS A 21 0.04 12.58 -5.71
N ARG A 22 1.25 12.02 -5.85
CA ARG A 22 1.91 11.90 -7.16
C ARG A 22 1.11 11.04 -8.14
N LEU A 23 0.50 9.95 -7.67
CA LEU A 23 -0.43 9.14 -8.48
C LEU A 23 -1.65 9.92 -8.92
N LEU A 24 -2.24 10.73 -8.03
CA LEU A 24 -3.39 11.58 -8.32
C LEU A 24 -3.05 12.64 -9.37
N ASP A 25 -1.90 13.30 -9.22
CA ASP A 25 -1.45 14.34 -10.14
C ASP A 25 -1.17 13.73 -11.53
N GLY A 26 -0.59 12.52 -11.58
CA GLY A 26 -0.42 11.77 -12.82
C GLY A 26 -1.76 11.44 -13.50
N ALA A 27 -2.75 10.95 -12.74
CA ALA A 27 -4.08 10.66 -13.29
C ALA A 27 -4.76 11.93 -13.82
N ARG A 28 -4.68 13.04 -13.07
CA ARG A 28 -5.22 14.34 -13.49
C ARG A 28 -4.57 14.87 -14.75
N LYS A 29 -3.26 14.68 -14.90
CA LYS A 29 -2.55 15.07 -16.11
C LYS A 29 -3.05 14.28 -17.32
N VAL A 30 -3.21 12.96 -17.22
CA VAL A 30 -3.80 12.15 -18.31
C VAL A 30 -5.21 12.62 -18.67
N ILE A 31 -6.05 12.93 -17.68
CA ILE A 31 -7.41 13.47 -17.91
C ILE A 31 -7.35 14.81 -18.64
N THR A 32 -6.43 15.68 -18.25
CA THR A 32 -6.24 17.00 -18.87
C THR A 32 -5.73 16.89 -20.30
N ASP A 33 -4.73 16.03 -20.52
CA ASP A 33 -4.11 15.80 -21.83
C ASP A 33 -5.08 15.11 -22.81
N CYS A 34 -6.00 14.29 -22.29
CA CYS A 34 -7.07 13.68 -23.07
C CYS A 34 -8.11 14.73 -23.55
N GLY A 35 -8.31 15.82 -22.82
CA GLY A 35 -9.25 16.89 -23.20
C GLY A 35 -10.74 16.55 -23.00
N HIS A 36 -11.04 15.37 -22.46
CA HIS A 36 -12.39 14.86 -22.24
C HIS A 36 -12.67 14.66 -20.74
N PRO A 37 -13.16 15.67 -20.00
CA PRO A 37 -13.44 15.55 -18.57
C PRO A 37 -14.53 14.51 -18.26
N GLU A 38 -15.43 14.24 -19.20
CA GLU A 38 -16.48 13.22 -19.10
C GLU A 38 -15.93 11.79 -19.03
N LEU A 39 -14.66 11.56 -19.40
CA LEU A 39 -14.02 10.25 -19.35
C LEU A 39 -13.93 9.70 -17.92
N VAL A 40 -13.86 10.55 -16.90
CA VAL A 40 -13.69 10.15 -15.50
C VAL A 40 -14.88 10.56 -14.66
N THR A 41 -15.52 9.58 -14.03
CA THR A 41 -16.66 9.82 -13.14
C THR A 41 -16.22 10.10 -11.72
N SER A 42 -15.26 9.34 -11.19
CA SER A 42 -14.73 9.57 -9.84
C SER A 42 -13.33 8.98 -9.65
N ILE A 43 -12.61 9.50 -8.65
CA ILE A 43 -11.33 8.97 -8.20
C ILE A 43 -11.44 8.68 -6.70
N VAL A 44 -11.11 7.46 -6.30
CA VAL A 44 -11.13 7.01 -4.90
C VAL A 44 -9.72 6.58 -4.52
N ALA A 45 -9.23 7.07 -3.38
CA ALA A 45 -7.94 6.71 -2.83
C ALA A 45 -8.11 6.12 -1.43
N ASP A 46 -7.62 4.91 -1.24
CA ASP A 46 -7.44 4.27 0.07
C ASP A 46 -5.97 4.43 0.48
N VAL A 47 -5.70 5.11 1.59
CA VAL A 47 -4.35 5.32 2.12
C VAL A 47 -4.26 4.66 3.49
N GLY A 48 -3.24 3.83 3.72
CA GLY A 48 -3.00 3.23 5.02
C GLY A 48 -3.95 2.07 5.39
N ARG A 49 -4.86 1.66 4.51
CA ARG A 49 -5.96 0.73 4.84
C ARG A 49 -5.50 -0.70 5.18
N GLU A 50 -4.52 -1.23 4.45
CA GLU A 50 -3.90 -2.55 4.69
C GLU A 50 -2.59 -2.41 5.48
N GLY A 51 -2.26 -1.19 5.92
CA GLY A 51 -1.03 -0.82 6.62
C GLY A 51 -0.55 0.56 6.18
N SER A 52 0.12 1.30 7.07
CA SER A 52 0.56 2.70 6.82
C SER A 52 1.41 2.88 5.57
N HIS A 53 2.12 1.83 5.14
CA HIS A 53 2.99 1.79 3.98
C HIS A 53 2.27 1.40 2.67
N THR A 54 0.94 1.28 2.67
CA THR A 54 0.15 0.84 1.51
C THR A 54 -0.81 1.93 1.03
N GLY A 55 -0.88 2.11 -0.29
CA GLY A 55 -1.81 3.02 -0.93
C GLY A 55 -2.44 2.39 -2.17
N ARG A 56 -3.74 2.62 -2.37
CA ARG A 56 -4.49 2.12 -3.53
C ARG A 56 -5.38 3.21 -4.09
N MET A 57 -5.27 3.48 -5.39
CA MET A 57 -6.07 4.47 -6.09
C MET A 57 -6.88 3.81 -7.19
N ARG A 58 -8.20 4.04 -7.21
CA ARG A 58 -9.09 3.64 -8.30
C ARG A 58 -9.60 4.87 -9.02
N VAL A 59 -9.45 4.87 -10.34
CA VAL A 59 -10.05 5.84 -11.25
C VAL A 59 -11.21 5.14 -11.96
N PHE A 60 -12.42 5.62 -11.67
CA PHE A 60 -13.64 5.17 -12.31
C PHE A 60 -13.80 5.95 -13.62
N LEU A 61 -13.77 5.20 -14.72
CA LEU A 61 -14.00 5.76 -16.05
C LEU A 61 -15.51 5.75 -16.34
N ALA A 62 -15.92 6.53 -17.33
CA ALA A 62 -17.26 6.53 -17.87
C ALA A 62 -17.66 5.16 -18.42
N ASP A 63 -18.95 5.02 -18.72
CA ASP A 63 -19.51 3.82 -19.31
C ASP A 63 -18.84 3.48 -20.67
N PRO A 64 -18.84 2.19 -21.08
CA PRO A 64 -18.23 1.71 -22.31
C PRO A 64 -18.52 2.60 -23.53
N ASP A 65 -19.77 3.01 -23.72
CA ASP A 65 -20.21 3.80 -24.87
C ASP A 65 -19.52 5.15 -25.01
N ILE A 66 -19.11 5.76 -23.89
CA ILE A 66 -18.38 7.03 -23.85
C ILE A 66 -16.88 6.77 -23.89
N ARG A 67 -16.38 5.88 -23.01
CA ARG A 67 -14.93 5.66 -22.89
C ARG A 67 -14.33 5.05 -24.15
N GLU A 68 -15.01 4.14 -24.84
CA GLU A 68 -14.46 3.46 -26.04
C GLU A 68 -14.32 4.40 -27.24
N GLN A 69 -15.01 5.55 -27.23
CA GLN A 69 -14.87 6.59 -28.25
C GLN A 69 -13.72 7.56 -27.96
N ILE A 70 -13.23 7.57 -26.72
CA ILE A 70 -12.25 8.55 -26.23
C ILE A 70 -10.92 7.86 -25.95
N MET A 71 -10.93 6.93 -24.99
CA MET A 71 -9.76 6.21 -24.50
C MET A 71 -10.22 4.98 -23.71
N SER A 72 -9.77 3.81 -24.11
CA SER A 72 -10.04 2.56 -23.38
C SER A 72 -9.40 2.56 -21.99
N THR A 73 -9.88 1.67 -21.11
CA THR A 73 -9.30 1.52 -19.76
C THR A 73 -7.83 1.12 -19.80
N ASP A 74 -7.43 0.33 -20.79
CA ASP A 74 -6.05 -0.11 -20.98
C ASP A 74 -5.15 1.05 -21.41
N GLU A 75 -5.59 1.84 -22.40
CA GLU A 75 -4.87 3.03 -22.86
C GLU A 75 -4.73 4.06 -21.74
N PHE A 76 -5.80 4.32 -20.98
CA PHE A 76 -5.74 5.22 -19.83
C PHE A 76 -4.74 4.72 -18.78
N THR A 77 -4.78 3.42 -18.47
CA THR A 77 -3.90 2.82 -17.47
C THR A 77 -2.43 2.88 -17.90
N GLN A 78 -2.17 2.67 -19.19
CA GLN A 78 -0.82 2.77 -19.75
C GLN A 78 -0.33 4.22 -19.75
N ALA A 79 -1.14 5.17 -20.24
CA ALA A 79 -0.81 6.60 -20.20
C ALA A 79 -0.57 7.09 -18.76
N TRP A 80 -1.35 6.58 -17.80
CA TRP A 80 -1.17 6.89 -16.37
C TRP A 80 0.14 6.34 -15.82
N ARG A 81 0.49 5.07 -16.13
CA ARG A 81 1.78 4.47 -15.78
C ARG A 81 2.94 5.32 -16.33
N ASP A 82 2.88 5.67 -17.61
CA ASP A 82 3.94 6.42 -18.30
C ASP A 82 4.06 7.86 -17.76
N THR A 83 2.94 8.48 -17.39
CA THR A 83 2.90 9.84 -16.83
C THR A 83 3.47 9.90 -15.41
N VAL A 84 3.18 8.90 -14.58
CA VAL A 84 3.71 8.82 -13.20
C VAL A 84 5.20 8.50 -13.22
N GLY A 85 5.60 7.60 -14.12
CA GLY A 85 6.95 7.06 -14.23
C GLY A 85 7.38 6.31 -12.96
N GLU A 86 8.69 6.13 -12.82
CA GLU A 86 9.25 5.49 -11.63
C GLU A 86 9.18 6.42 -10.41
N ILE A 87 8.83 5.83 -9.27
CA ILE A 87 8.83 6.50 -7.96
C ILE A 87 9.91 5.83 -7.10
N PRO A 88 11.05 6.51 -6.85
CA PRO A 88 12.11 5.95 -6.03
C PRO A 88 11.64 5.61 -4.61
N GLY A 89 12.11 4.48 -4.08
CA GLY A 89 11.84 4.05 -2.72
C GLY A 89 10.47 3.40 -2.51
N LEU A 90 9.82 2.93 -3.58
CA LEU A 90 8.72 1.97 -3.48
C LEU A 90 9.28 0.55 -3.54
N GLU A 91 8.68 -0.35 -2.76
CA GLU A 91 8.89 -1.80 -2.92
C GLU A 91 8.13 -2.31 -4.14
N TYR A 92 6.93 -1.76 -4.36
CA TYR A 92 6.05 -2.22 -5.42
C TYR A 92 5.14 -1.09 -5.91
N LEU A 93 5.02 -0.98 -7.24
CA LEU A 93 4.07 -0.12 -7.92
C LEU A 93 3.44 -0.90 -9.06
N ALA A 94 2.10 -0.96 -9.06
CA ALA A 94 1.35 -1.72 -10.04
C ALA A 94 0.21 -0.91 -10.63
N PHE A 95 -0.08 -1.14 -11.91
CA PHE A 95 -1.24 -0.57 -12.57
C PHE A 95 -2.05 -1.65 -13.26
N ALA A 96 -3.37 -1.63 -13.02
CA ALA A 96 -4.30 -2.62 -13.54
C ALA A 96 -5.54 -1.96 -14.16
N SER A 97 -6.01 -2.53 -15.27
CA SER A 97 -7.12 -2.03 -16.08
C SER A 97 -8.34 -2.95 -16.07
N ASP A 98 -8.19 -4.21 -15.65
CA ASP A 98 -9.16 -5.31 -15.76
C ASP A 98 -9.81 -5.71 -14.42
N ILE A 99 -9.81 -4.81 -13.45
CA ILE A 99 -10.32 -5.10 -12.10
C ILE A 99 -11.84 -5.24 -12.10
N GLY A 100 -12.32 -6.44 -11.76
CA GLY A 100 -13.75 -6.74 -11.56
C GLY A 100 -14.38 -7.68 -12.59
N GLY A 101 -13.63 -8.12 -13.61
CA GLY A 101 -14.08 -9.16 -14.55
C GLY A 101 -14.00 -10.58 -13.97
N PRO A 102 -14.71 -11.57 -14.56
CA PRO A 102 -14.72 -12.97 -14.09
C PRO A 102 -13.34 -13.68 -14.05
N GLY A 103 -12.32 -13.14 -14.72
CA GLY A 103 -10.93 -13.63 -14.68
C GLY A 103 -9.94 -12.73 -13.92
N GLY A 104 -10.39 -11.59 -13.41
CA GLY A 104 -9.52 -10.50 -12.96
C GLY A 104 -9.22 -10.55 -11.47
N ARG A 105 -8.31 -11.44 -11.06
CA ARG A 105 -7.56 -11.31 -9.80
C ARG A 105 -6.18 -11.97 -9.93
N GLY A 106 -5.14 -11.14 -10.06
CA GLY A 106 -3.76 -11.59 -9.87
C GLY A 106 -2.82 -11.11 -10.97
N ALA A 107 -1.53 -11.30 -10.72
CA ALA A 107 -0.52 -11.14 -11.76
C ALA A 107 -0.79 -12.14 -12.90
N ALA A 108 -0.44 -11.77 -14.13
CA ALA A 108 -0.52 -12.67 -15.28
C ALA A 108 0.35 -13.93 -15.12
N LEU A 109 1.39 -13.84 -14.28
CA LEU A 109 2.26 -14.93 -13.88
C LEU A 109 2.51 -14.82 -12.37
N SER A 110 2.30 -15.92 -11.65
CA SER A 110 2.66 -16.08 -10.25
C SER A 110 3.60 -17.27 -10.12
N VAL A 111 4.71 -17.08 -9.39
CA VAL A 111 5.67 -18.14 -9.10
C VAL A 111 5.76 -18.29 -7.59
N GLU A 112 5.55 -19.50 -7.09
CA GLU A 112 5.64 -19.80 -5.67
C GLU A 112 6.94 -20.57 -5.38
N LEU A 113 7.74 -20.03 -4.46
CA LEU A 113 8.94 -20.68 -3.96
C LEU A 113 8.63 -21.34 -2.61
N SER A 114 9.16 -22.55 -2.39
CA SER A 114 8.95 -23.31 -1.15
C SER A 114 10.28 -23.85 -0.62
N HIS A 115 10.57 -23.51 0.63
CA HIS A 115 11.76 -23.95 1.35
C HIS A 115 11.52 -23.75 2.86
N ARG A 116 12.27 -24.47 3.70
CA ARG A 116 12.10 -24.40 5.18
C ARG A 116 12.82 -23.22 5.81
N ASP A 117 13.92 -22.80 5.19
CA ASP A 117 14.72 -21.66 5.61
C ASP A 117 14.22 -20.40 4.91
N ILE A 118 13.79 -19.42 5.71
CA ILE A 118 13.27 -18.13 5.26
C ILE A 118 14.37 -17.29 4.61
N ALA A 119 15.61 -17.34 5.10
CA ALA A 119 16.71 -16.57 4.52
C ALA A 119 17.04 -17.06 3.09
N VAL A 120 16.92 -18.37 2.86
CA VAL A 120 17.05 -18.95 1.52
C VAL A 120 15.89 -18.54 0.62
N LEU A 121 14.65 -18.52 1.13
CA LEU A 121 13.50 -18.04 0.37
C LEU A 121 13.65 -16.58 -0.05
N GLU A 122 14.06 -15.72 0.88
CA GLU A 122 14.29 -14.29 0.65
C GLU A 122 15.33 -14.05 -0.45
N SER A 123 16.50 -14.70 -0.36
CA SER A 123 17.54 -14.58 -1.39
C SER A 123 17.05 -15.10 -2.74
N ALA A 124 16.38 -16.25 -2.76
CA ALA A 124 15.91 -16.86 -4.00
C ALA A 124 14.79 -16.05 -4.67
N SER A 125 13.88 -15.45 -3.89
CA SER A 125 12.81 -14.60 -4.42
C SER A 125 13.37 -13.31 -5.01
N ALA A 126 14.34 -12.69 -4.33
CA ALA A 126 15.02 -11.49 -4.83
C ALA A 126 15.77 -11.77 -6.15
N ASP A 127 16.55 -12.85 -6.20
CA ASP A 127 17.31 -13.24 -7.41
C ASP A 127 16.39 -13.55 -8.59
N LEU A 128 15.27 -14.23 -8.33
CA LEU A 128 14.25 -14.52 -9.34
C LEU A 128 13.59 -13.24 -9.85
N ALA A 129 13.21 -12.32 -8.96
CA ALA A 129 12.60 -11.05 -9.33
C ALA A 129 13.53 -10.21 -10.20
N VAL A 130 14.81 -10.13 -9.86
CA VAL A 130 15.84 -9.44 -10.67
C VAL A 130 15.94 -10.08 -12.05
N THR A 131 16.04 -11.40 -12.11
CA THR A 131 16.15 -12.14 -13.38
C THR A 131 14.94 -11.92 -14.27
N VAL A 132 13.73 -12.02 -13.70
CA VAL A 132 12.47 -11.87 -14.42
C VAL A 132 12.26 -10.42 -14.90
N SER A 133 12.77 -9.44 -14.16
CA SER A 133 12.73 -8.02 -14.54
C SER A 133 13.57 -7.70 -15.78
N THR A 134 14.51 -8.57 -16.18
CA THR A 134 15.31 -8.36 -17.40
C THR A 134 14.54 -8.63 -18.70
N TYR A 135 13.40 -9.31 -18.63
CA TYR A 135 12.59 -9.59 -19.81
C TYR A 135 11.79 -8.35 -20.24
N PRO A 136 11.91 -7.87 -21.50
CA PRO A 136 11.34 -6.59 -21.93
C PRO A 136 9.81 -6.45 -21.83
N ARG A 137 9.07 -7.56 -21.73
CA ARG A 137 7.60 -7.56 -21.64
C ARG A 137 7.08 -7.73 -20.21
N VAL A 138 7.97 -7.97 -19.26
CA VAL A 138 7.60 -8.12 -17.86
C VAL A 138 7.49 -6.72 -17.25
N LYS A 139 6.42 -6.51 -16.48
CA LYS A 139 6.14 -5.27 -15.77
C LYS A 139 5.54 -5.57 -14.40
N ASP A 140 5.60 -4.60 -13.50
CA ASP A 140 5.03 -4.66 -12.16
C ASP A 140 5.52 -5.91 -11.37
N VAL A 141 6.84 -6.17 -11.40
CA VAL A 141 7.46 -7.30 -10.70
C VAL A 141 7.42 -7.08 -9.18
N ASN A 142 7.06 -8.12 -8.45
CA ASN A 142 7.04 -8.16 -7.00
C ASN A 142 7.68 -9.49 -6.55
N ASP A 143 8.68 -9.44 -5.68
CA ASP A 143 9.33 -10.64 -5.13
C ASP A 143 8.46 -11.37 -4.10
N GLY A 144 7.38 -10.74 -3.64
CA GLY A 144 6.44 -11.28 -2.65
C GLY A 144 7.01 -11.34 -1.23
N PHE A 145 8.25 -10.91 -1.01
CA PHE A 145 8.86 -10.90 0.30
C PHE A 145 8.57 -9.58 1.00
N GLN A 146 7.94 -9.67 2.17
CA GLN A 146 7.71 -8.50 3.03
C GLN A 146 8.44 -8.73 4.35
N PRO A 147 9.51 -7.97 4.65
CA PRO A 147 10.08 -8.00 5.98
C PRO A 147 8.99 -7.61 6.98
N GLY A 148 8.80 -8.42 8.02
CA GLY A 148 7.79 -8.18 9.04
C GLY A 148 8.00 -6.86 9.79
N LYS A 149 7.07 -6.50 10.70
CA LYS A 149 7.23 -5.30 11.54
C LYS A 149 8.49 -5.47 12.37
N GLN A 150 9.31 -4.41 12.45
CA GLN A 150 10.27 -4.32 13.54
C GLN A 150 9.51 -4.41 14.86
N GLN A 151 9.85 -5.42 15.65
CA GLN A 151 9.26 -5.67 16.95
C GLN A 151 10.26 -5.23 18.02
N VAL A 152 9.80 -4.42 18.96
CA VAL A 152 10.58 -4.07 20.16
C VAL A 152 10.05 -4.91 21.30
N ASP A 153 10.85 -5.87 21.74
CA ASP A 153 10.52 -6.75 22.85
C ASP A 153 11.09 -6.23 24.16
N PHE A 154 10.21 -6.06 25.15
CA PHE A 154 10.59 -5.64 26.49
C PHE A 154 10.63 -6.86 27.40
N THR A 155 11.80 -7.14 27.97
CA THR A 155 11.97 -8.18 28.98
C THR A 155 12.37 -7.55 30.31
N VAL A 156 11.58 -7.79 31.36
CA VAL A 156 11.93 -7.34 32.72
C VAL A 156 13.08 -8.21 33.24
N THR A 157 14.18 -7.57 33.65
CA THR A 157 15.34 -8.25 34.21
C THR A 157 15.03 -8.93 35.55
N PRO A 158 15.81 -9.95 35.97
CA PRO A 158 15.65 -10.58 37.28
C PRO A 158 15.69 -9.58 38.45
N GLU A 159 16.58 -8.59 38.38
CA GLU A 159 16.73 -7.53 39.39
C GLU A 159 15.48 -6.65 39.43
N GLY A 160 14.94 -6.26 38.26
CA GLY A 160 13.70 -5.52 38.18
C GLY A 160 12.53 -6.27 38.82
N LYS A 161 12.40 -7.58 38.53
CA LYS A 161 11.39 -8.44 39.17
C LYS A 161 11.57 -8.49 40.69
N SER A 162 12.81 -8.55 41.18
CA SER A 162 13.10 -8.58 42.62
C SER A 162 12.71 -7.27 43.35
N LEU A 163 12.73 -6.15 42.62
CA LEU A 163 12.27 -4.84 43.10
C LEU A 163 10.75 -4.63 42.90
N GLY A 164 10.03 -5.65 42.44
CA GLY A 164 8.58 -5.61 42.26
C GLY A 164 8.10 -5.10 40.89
N LEU A 165 8.99 -4.81 39.93
CA LEU A 165 8.56 -4.44 38.57
C LEU A 165 7.86 -5.62 37.90
N THR A 166 6.65 -5.36 37.42
CA THR A 166 5.87 -6.34 36.67
C THR A 166 5.83 -6.02 35.18
N ALA A 167 5.75 -7.05 34.33
CA ALA A 167 5.53 -6.87 32.89
C ALA A 167 4.25 -6.05 32.60
N ARG A 168 3.23 -6.18 33.47
CA ARG A 168 1.98 -5.41 33.39
C ARG A 168 2.23 -3.91 33.53
N GLU A 169 3.09 -3.49 34.45
CA GLU A 169 3.39 -2.07 34.66
C GLU A 169 4.18 -1.47 33.50
N VAL A 170 5.18 -2.20 33.00
CA VAL A 170 5.94 -1.80 31.81
C VAL A 170 5.01 -1.66 30.62
N ALA A 171 4.16 -2.66 30.35
CA ALA A 171 3.20 -2.62 29.26
C ALA A 171 2.23 -1.43 29.38
N ARG A 172 1.76 -1.13 30.60
CA ARG A 172 0.89 0.03 30.86
C ARG A 172 1.61 1.35 30.56
N GLN A 173 2.86 1.51 31.01
CA GLN A 173 3.62 2.74 30.77
C GLN A 173 3.89 2.95 29.28
N VAL A 174 4.34 1.90 28.57
CA VAL A 174 4.57 1.96 27.12
C VAL A 174 3.27 2.33 26.39
N ARG A 175 2.16 1.64 26.69
CA ARG A 175 0.86 1.96 26.10
C ARG A 175 0.46 3.41 26.33
N ASN A 176 0.56 3.89 27.57
CA ASN A 176 0.17 5.26 27.91
C ASN A 176 1.06 6.31 27.23
N ALA A 177 2.36 6.01 27.02
CA ALA A 177 3.27 6.92 26.32
C ALA A 177 2.93 7.07 24.82
N PHE A 178 2.49 5.98 24.16
CA PHE A 178 2.18 5.99 22.72
C PHE A 178 0.73 6.32 22.38
N TYR A 179 -0.23 5.85 23.20
CA TYR A 179 -1.67 6.00 22.94
C TYR A 179 -2.36 7.01 23.85
N GLY A 180 -1.62 7.61 24.79
CA GLY A 180 -2.21 8.35 25.90
C GLY A 180 -2.80 7.41 26.95
N ALA A 181 -3.00 7.95 28.15
CA ALA A 181 -3.77 7.28 29.19
C ALA A 181 -5.21 7.78 29.10
N GLU A 182 -6.13 6.93 28.63
CA GLU A 182 -7.57 7.24 28.65
C GLU A 182 -8.05 7.18 30.11
N VAL A 183 -8.37 8.33 30.70
CA VAL A 183 -8.76 8.42 32.12
C VAL A 183 -10.28 8.33 32.25
N LEU A 184 -11.02 8.93 31.30
CA LEU A 184 -12.47 8.97 31.32
C LEU A 184 -13.05 9.03 29.90
N ARG A 185 -14.20 8.39 29.68
CA ARG A 185 -15.05 8.68 28.53
C ARG A 185 -16.20 9.57 28.96
N GLN A 186 -16.36 10.72 28.31
CA GLN A 186 -17.41 11.68 28.58
C GLN A 186 -18.40 11.69 27.41
N GLN A 187 -19.68 11.45 27.71
CA GLN A 187 -20.74 11.62 26.73
C GLN A 187 -21.02 13.11 26.52
N ARG A 188 -20.86 13.58 25.27
CA ARG A 188 -21.17 14.94 24.85
C ARG A 188 -22.27 14.88 23.79
N GLY A 189 -23.52 15.05 24.24
CA GLY A 189 -24.69 14.91 23.37
C GLY A 189 -24.88 13.46 22.94
N ARG A 190 -24.80 13.18 21.63
CA ARG A 190 -24.88 11.82 21.07
C ARG A 190 -23.51 11.16 20.86
N ASP A 191 -22.43 11.92 21.06
CA ASP A 191 -21.07 11.45 20.86
C ASP A 191 -20.40 11.12 22.19
N GLU A 192 -19.42 10.22 22.16
CA GLU A 192 -18.61 9.87 23.33
C GLU A 192 -17.17 10.29 23.06
N ILE A 193 -16.68 11.24 23.87
CA ILE A 193 -15.34 11.81 23.75
C ILE A 193 -14.43 11.14 24.79
N LYS A 194 -13.26 10.70 24.34
CA LYS A 194 -12.19 10.17 25.19
C LYS A 194 -11.38 11.35 25.77
N VAL A 195 -11.16 11.33 27.08
CA VAL A 195 -10.38 12.33 27.83
C VAL A 195 -9.13 11.69 28.43
#